data_AF-X1G255-F1
#
_entry.id   AF-X1G255-F1
#
_cell.length_a   1.000
_cell.length_b   1.000
_cell.length_c   1.000
_cell.angle_alpha   90.00
_cell.angle_beta   90.00
_cell.angle_gamma   90.00
#
_symmetry.space_group_name_H-M   'P 1'
#
loop_
_entity.id
_entity.type
_entity.pdbx_description
1 polymer ?
#
loop_
_entity_poly.entity_id
_entity_poly.type
_entity_poly.pdbx_seq_one_letter_code
_entity_poly.pdbx_strand_id
1 'polypeptide(L)'
;MISDPNLFRKTKIVCTIGPASGSDQMIEKLALAGMNVARLNFSHGTYEQHATHIEAIRRVSSKLSLPLAILQDLPGPKIRTGELKKEAVWLNEGDDFTLTNKQVVGDEHIASVSLASLPNDVSPGNIIFLNDGAIKLEVVSTTNSEIRCKVVVGGMLAPKRGVNIPSVRLNVPSITDEDLSHLLFG
;
A
#
# COMPACT_ATOMS: atom_id res chain seq x y z
N MET A 1 -26.42 4.66 39.26
CA MET A 1 -25.64 4.21 38.09
C MET A 1 -24.37 3.56 38.62
N ILE A 2 -24.38 2.24 38.77
CA ILE A 2 -23.25 1.49 39.29
C ILE A 2 -22.31 1.26 38.10
N SER A 3 -21.16 1.93 38.11
CA SER A 3 -20.07 1.66 37.18
C SER A 3 -19.54 0.26 37.46
N ASP A 4 -19.67 -0.65 36.49
CA ASP A 4 -19.14 -2.01 36.60
C ASP A 4 -17.61 -1.97 36.79
N PRO A 5 -17.08 -2.43 37.94
CA PRO A 5 -15.64 -2.39 38.25
C PRO A 5 -14.81 -3.36 37.40
N ASN A 6 -15.43 -4.12 36.48
CA ASN A 6 -14.79 -5.12 35.63
C ASN A 6 -14.71 -4.75 34.15
N LEU A 7 -14.76 -3.46 33.80
CA LEU A 7 -14.63 -3.03 32.41
C LEU A 7 -13.17 -3.04 31.90
N PHE A 8 -12.46 -4.16 32.05
CA PHE A 8 -11.19 -4.36 31.37
C PHE A 8 -11.43 -4.37 29.86
N ARG A 9 -10.81 -3.41 29.15
CA ARG A 9 -10.92 -3.32 27.70
C ARG A 9 -10.30 -4.56 27.04
N LYS A 10 -11.16 -5.43 26.51
CA LYS A 10 -10.75 -6.65 25.79
C LYS A 10 -10.10 -6.30 24.45
N THR A 11 -10.73 -5.41 23.69
CA THR A 11 -10.25 -4.93 22.39
C THR A 11 -8.92 -4.19 22.52
N LYS A 12 -7.98 -4.52 21.64
CA LYS A 12 -6.67 -3.86 21.57
C LYS A 12 -6.68 -2.82 20.46
N ILE A 13 -5.90 -1.75 20.64
CA ILE A 13 -5.83 -0.63 19.70
C ILE A 13 -4.45 -0.62 19.04
N VAL A 14 -4.46 -0.58 17.70
CA VAL A 14 -3.28 -0.39 16.86
C VAL A 14 -3.26 1.05 16.37
N CYS A 15 -2.16 1.76 16.57
CA CYS A 15 -1.97 3.11 16.04
C CYS A 15 -0.77 3.12 15.09
N THR A 16 -0.91 3.73 13.92
CA THR A 16 0.23 3.94 13.01
C THR A 16 1.08 5.12 13.49
N ILE A 17 2.38 4.88 13.62
CA ILE A 17 3.35 5.89 14.03
C ILE A 17 3.99 6.51 12.79
N GLY A 18 4.06 7.83 12.77
CA GLY A 18 4.65 8.62 11.70
C GLY A 18 5.00 10.03 12.18
N PRO A 19 5.24 11.00 11.28
CA PRO A 19 5.74 12.33 11.65
C PRO A 19 4.88 13.07 12.70
N ALA A 20 3.55 12.90 12.66
CA ALA A 20 2.63 13.53 13.61
C ALA A 20 2.54 12.81 14.97
N SER A 21 3.01 11.57 15.05
CA SER A 21 2.82 10.67 16.20
C SER A 21 4.09 10.03 16.74
N GLY A 22 5.26 10.37 16.18
CA GLY A 22 6.54 9.73 16.49
C GLY A 22 7.33 10.30 17.67
N SER A 23 6.88 11.42 18.26
CA SER A 23 7.57 12.01 19.42
C SER A 23 7.21 11.27 20.72
N ASP A 24 8.15 11.21 21.67
CA ASP A 24 7.95 10.61 22.99
C ASP A 24 6.66 11.14 23.66
N GLN A 25 6.43 12.45 23.60
CA GLN A 25 5.24 13.09 24.18
C GLN A 25 3.93 12.63 23.53
N MET A 26 3.91 12.45 22.20
CA MET A 26 2.70 12.00 21.51
C MET A 26 2.47 10.52 21.72
N ILE A 27 3.53 9.71 21.69
CA ILE A 27 3.46 8.27 21.97
C ILE A 27 2.95 8.03 23.41
N GLU A 28 3.39 8.83 24.38
CA GLU A 28 2.89 8.79 25.75
C GLU A 28 1.39 9.12 25.82
N LYS A 29 0.94 10.17 25.13
CA LYS A 29 -0.49 10.50 25.03
C LYS A 29 -1.29 9.36 24.39
N LEU A 30 -0.77 8.74 23.33
CA LEU A 30 -1.40 7.61 22.66
C LEU A 30 -1.47 6.38 23.56
N ALA A 31 -0.40 6.08 24.30
CA ALA A 31 -0.35 4.97 25.26
C ALA A 31 -1.37 5.14 26.39
N LEU A 32 -1.44 6.34 26.98
CA LEU A 32 -2.41 6.67 28.02
C LEU A 32 -3.86 6.72 27.51
N ALA A 33 -4.07 7.13 26.25
CA ALA A 33 -5.35 7.02 25.56
C ALA A 33 -5.70 5.55 25.19
N GLY A 34 -4.76 4.63 25.37
CA GLY A 34 -4.97 3.19 25.30
C GLY A 34 -4.46 2.53 24.02
N MET A 35 -3.46 3.06 23.33
CA MET A 35 -2.72 2.30 22.33
C MET A 35 -2.08 1.04 22.93
N ASN A 36 -2.12 -0.09 22.22
CA ASN A 36 -1.44 -1.33 22.61
C ASN A 36 -0.34 -1.74 21.63
N VAL A 37 -0.53 -1.42 20.35
CA VAL A 37 0.40 -1.77 19.28
C VAL A 37 0.73 -0.50 18.49
N ALA A 38 2.01 -0.22 18.36
CA ALA A 38 2.53 0.79 17.46
C ALA A 38 2.85 0.14 16.11
N ARG A 39 2.09 0.48 15.07
CA ARG A 39 2.32 0.03 13.69
C ARG A 39 3.30 0.97 13.00
N LEU A 40 4.41 0.43 12.53
CA LEU A 40 5.37 1.11 11.67
C LEU A 40 5.13 0.65 10.22
N ASN A 41 4.69 1.57 9.37
CA ASN A 41 4.40 1.26 7.96
C ASN A 41 5.66 1.48 7.13
N PHE A 42 6.32 0.39 6.72
CA PHE A 42 7.57 0.43 5.95
C PHE A 42 7.36 0.73 4.46
N SER A 43 6.11 0.92 4.00
CA SER A 43 5.86 1.53 2.69
C SER A 43 6.30 3.00 2.62
N HIS A 44 6.58 3.62 3.76
CA HIS A 44 7.00 5.01 3.89
C HIS A 44 8.07 5.17 4.98
N GLY A 45 8.83 6.26 4.89
CA GLY A 45 9.86 6.60 5.84
C GLY A 45 11.17 5.83 5.66
N THR A 46 12.22 6.31 6.31
CA THR A 46 13.56 5.70 6.26
C THR A 46 13.82 4.83 7.48
N TYR A 47 14.85 3.97 7.41
CA TYR A 47 15.26 3.16 8.57
C TYR A 47 15.64 4.00 9.77
N GLU A 48 16.28 5.16 9.56
CA GLU A 48 16.64 6.08 10.64
C GLU A 48 15.40 6.64 11.34
N GLN A 49 14.36 6.96 10.57
CA GLN A 49 13.08 7.41 11.12
C GLN A 49 12.40 6.29 11.91
N HIS A 50 12.34 5.07 11.36
CA HIS A 50 11.76 3.92 12.06
C HIS A 50 12.54 3.56 13.33
N ALA A 51 13.88 3.60 13.30
CA ALA A 51 14.72 3.39 14.47
C ALA A 51 14.42 4.41 15.57
N THR A 52 14.32 5.69 15.20
CA THR A 52 13.95 6.77 16.14
C THR A 52 12.59 6.52 16.77
N HIS A 53 11.60 6.07 15.98
CA HIS A 53 10.28 5.71 16.51
C HIS A 53 10.34 4.49 17.45
N ILE A 54 11.10 3.44 17.09
CA ILE A 54 11.26 2.24 17.92
C ILE A 54 11.83 2.61 19.28
N GLU A 55 12.89 3.42 19.32
CA GLU A 55 13.48 3.88 20.57
C GLU A 55 12.50 4.69 21.42
N ALA A 56 11.76 5.62 20.80
CA ALA A 56 10.74 6.42 21.48
C ALA A 56 9.63 5.53 22.09
N ILE A 57 9.14 4.54 21.34
CA ILE A 57 8.14 3.57 21.81
C ILE A 57 8.68 2.78 23.01
N ARG A 58 9.94 2.32 22.95
CA ARG A 58 10.58 1.58 24.05
C ARG A 58 10.79 2.45 25.28
N ARG A 59 11.24 3.71 25.12
CA ARG A 59 11.35 4.67 26.23
C ARG A 59 10.00 4.90 26.92
N VAL A 60 8.94 5.16 26.16
CA VAL A 60 7.59 5.40 26.70
C VAL A 60 7.03 4.14 27.37
N SER A 61 7.21 2.97 26.76
CA SER A 61 6.78 1.68 27.33
C SER A 61 7.41 1.44 28.70
N SER A 62 8.73 1.65 28.83
CA SER A 62 9.46 1.56 30.10
C SER A 62 9.01 2.63 31.10
N LYS A 63 8.89 3.89 30.67
CA LYS A 63 8.48 5.02 31.53
C LYS A 63 7.11 4.78 32.16
N LEU A 64 6.15 4.27 31.39
CA LEU A 64 4.77 4.06 31.85
C LEU A 64 4.53 2.68 32.47
N SER A 65 5.52 1.78 32.40
CA SER A 65 5.34 0.35 32.75
C SER A 65 4.14 -0.28 32.02
N LEU A 66 3.92 0.11 30.76
CA LEU A 66 2.85 -0.40 29.91
C LEU A 66 3.45 -1.21 28.75
N PRO A 67 2.96 -2.43 28.47
CA PRO A 67 3.42 -3.19 27.32
C PRO A 67 2.93 -2.54 26.03
N LEU A 68 3.87 -2.05 25.21
CA LEU A 68 3.61 -1.56 23.86
C LEU A 68 4.29 -2.47 22.85
N ALA A 69 3.48 -3.21 22.10
CA ALA A 69 3.97 -4.03 20.99
C ALA A 69 4.37 -3.12 19.81
N ILE A 70 5.39 -3.53 19.06
CA ILE A 70 5.76 -2.89 17.80
C ILE A 70 5.39 -3.86 16.69
N LEU A 71 4.60 -3.38 15.73
CA LEU A 71 4.21 -4.11 14.54
C LEU A 71 4.94 -3.50 13.35
N GLN A 72 5.88 -4.26 12.78
CA GLN A 72 6.49 -3.95 11.50
C GLN A 72 5.52 -4.37 10.38
N ASP A 73 5.02 -3.39 9.63
CA ASP A 73 4.12 -3.62 8.50
C ASP A 73 4.87 -3.43 7.18
N LEU A 74 5.05 -4.54 6.46
CA LEU A 74 5.85 -4.62 5.25
C LEU A 74 5.07 -4.10 4.04
N PRO A 75 5.74 -3.47 3.06
CA PRO A 75 5.12 -3.02 1.81
C PRO A 75 4.38 -4.14 1.06
N GLY A 76 4.99 -5.32 0.98
CA GLY A 76 4.52 -6.44 0.18
C GLY A 76 4.60 -6.18 -1.34
N PRO A 77 4.20 -7.19 -2.15
CA PRO A 77 4.23 -7.07 -3.61
C PRO A 77 3.14 -6.12 -4.12
N LYS A 78 3.48 -4.83 -4.25
CA LYS A 78 2.58 -3.81 -4.81
C LYS A 78 2.77 -3.67 -6.32
N ILE A 79 1.73 -3.99 -7.08
CA ILE A 79 1.70 -3.71 -8.52
C ILE A 79 1.34 -2.23 -8.71
N ARG A 80 2.13 -1.52 -9.51
CA ARG A 80 1.94 -0.11 -9.77
C ARG A 80 2.08 0.20 -11.26
N THR A 81 1.43 1.28 -11.71
CA THR A 81 1.74 1.90 -13.00
C THR A 81 3.11 2.58 -12.96
N GLY A 82 3.72 2.79 -14.12
CA GLY A 82 4.99 3.51 -14.23
C GLY A 82 4.85 5.03 -14.23
N GLU A 83 5.88 5.69 -14.77
CA GLU A 83 5.90 7.13 -14.98
C GLU A 83 4.97 7.55 -16.13
N LEU A 84 4.51 8.80 -16.09
CA LEU A 84 3.68 9.42 -17.14
C LEU A 84 4.37 10.66 -17.70
N LYS A 85 4.06 11.01 -18.96
CA LYS A 85 4.59 12.21 -19.63
C LYS A 85 4.12 13.51 -18.98
N LYS A 86 2.98 13.45 -18.28
CA LYS A 86 2.34 14.55 -17.56
C LYS A 86 2.20 14.17 -16.09
N GLU A 87 2.00 15.14 -15.21
CA GLU A 87 1.75 14.90 -13.77
C GLU A 87 0.51 14.02 -13.54
N ALA A 88 -0.47 14.10 -14.44
CA ALA A 88 -1.59 13.19 -14.53
C ALA A 88 -2.17 13.20 -15.95
N VAL A 89 -2.87 12.12 -16.29
CA VAL A 89 -3.65 11.99 -17.53
C VAL A 89 -5.08 11.61 -17.19
N TRP A 90 -6.03 12.09 -17.99
CA TRP A 90 -7.44 11.75 -17.84
C TRP A 90 -7.78 10.60 -18.81
N LEU A 91 -8.35 9.53 -18.29
CA LEU A 91 -8.86 8.41 -19.09
C LEU A 91 -10.37 8.56 -19.23
N ASN A 92 -10.89 8.68 -20.45
CA ASN A 92 -12.33 8.77 -20.67
C ASN A 92 -12.96 7.38 -20.70
N GLU A 93 -14.19 7.29 -20.20
CA GLU A 93 -14.99 6.08 -20.33
C GLU A 93 -15.20 5.74 -21.82
N GLY A 94 -15.03 4.47 -22.18
CA GLY A 94 -15.11 3.99 -23.55
C GLY A 94 -13.81 4.11 -24.35
N ASP A 95 -12.76 4.77 -23.83
CA ASP A 95 -11.47 4.81 -24.53
C ASP A 95 -10.73 3.47 -24.46
N ASP A 96 -9.87 3.22 -25.44
CA ASP A 96 -8.93 2.10 -25.40
C ASP A 96 -7.67 2.51 -24.63
N PHE A 97 -7.22 1.66 -23.71
CA PHE A 97 -6.04 1.89 -22.89
C PHE A 97 -5.18 0.63 -22.79
N THR A 98 -3.87 0.77 -22.92
CA THR A 98 -2.93 -0.35 -22.91
C THR A 98 -2.07 -0.34 -21.65
N LEU A 99 -2.01 -1.48 -20.95
CA LEU A 99 -1.00 -1.72 -19.92
C LEU A 99 0.11 -2.59 -20.51
N THR A 100 1.37 -2.24 -20.27
CA THR A 100 2.52 -3.00 -20.81
C THR A 100 3.58 -3.32 -19.76
N ASN A 101 4.24 -4.47 -19.90
CA ASN A 101 5.42 -4.80 -19.08
C ASN A 101 6.72 -4.17 -19.61
N LYS A 102 6.68 -3.46 -20.73
CA LYS A 102 7.82 -2.71 -21.27
C LYS A 102 7.98 -1.38 -20.52
N GLN A 103 9.22 -0.97 -20.28
CA GLN A 103 9.51 0.33 -19.68
C GLN A 103 9.23 1.44 -20.69
N VAL A 104 8.11 2.13 -20.49
CA VAL A 104 7.69 3.28 -21.28
C VAL A 104 7.18 4.39 -20.36
N VAL A 105 7.40 5.64 -20.77
CA VAL A 105 6.78 6.81 -20.14
C VAL A 105 5.37 6.94 -20.70
N GLY A 106 4.37 6.66 -19.86
CA GLY A 106 2.98 6.52 -20.28
C GLY A 106 2.27 7.83 -20.58
N ASP A 107 1.06 7.71 -21.12
CA ASP A 107 0.15 8.80 -21.47
C ASP A 107 -1.32 8.33 -21.40
N GLU A 108 -2.25 9.06 -22.01
CA GLU A 108 -3.68 8.71 -22.05
C GLU A 108 -4.00 7.40 -22.80
N HIS A 109 -3.03 6.80 -23.50
CA HIS A 109 -3.24 5.58 -24.30
C HIS A 109 -2.47 4.37 -23.77
N ILE A 110 -1.34 4.59 -23.09
CA ILE A 110 -0.50 3.49 -22.61
C ILE A 110 0.16 3.81 -21.27
N ALA A 111 0.27 2.83 -20.38
CA ALA A 111 1.12 2.90 -19.19
C ALA A 111 1.89 1.60 -18.96
N SER A 112 3.11 1.72 -18.43
CA SER A 112 3.87 0.57 -17.96
C SER A 112 3.32 0.05 -16.62
N VAL A 113 3.49 -1.25 -16.35
CA VAL A 113 3.16 -1.90 -15.07
C VAL A 113 4.40 -2.54 -14.45
N SER A 114 4.52 -2.47 -13.12
CA SER A 114 5.69 -2.99 -12.40
C SER A 114 5.78 -4.52 -12.41
N LEU A 115 4.65 -5.23 -12.52
CA LEU A 115 4.65 -6.69 -12.59
C LEU A 115 4.83 -7.16 -14.04
N ALA A 116 6.03 -7.63 -14.35
CA ALA A 116 6.37 -8.05 -15.71
C ALA A 116 5.57 -9.26 -16.23
N SER A 117 5.12 -10.15 -15.33
CA SER A 117 4.29 -11.32 -15.66
C SER A 117 2.83 -10.98 -15.92
N LEU A 118 2.36 -9.77 -15.57
CA LEU A 118 0.94 -9.44 -15.58
C LEU A 118 0.22 -9.74 -16.92
N PRO A 119 0.82 -9.47 -18.10
CA PRO A 119 0.16 -9.80 -19.37
C PRO A 119 -0.13 -11.30 -19.57
N ASN A 120 0.61 -12.18 -18.91
CA ASN A 120 0.41 -13.63 -18.95
C ASN A 120 -0.57 -14.11 -17.88
N ASP A 121 -0.79 -13.32 -16.83
CA ASP A 121 -1.64 -13.68 -15.70
C ASP A 121 -3.11 -13.29 -15.94
N VAL A 122 -3.37 -12.33 -16.83
CA VAL A 122 -4.73 -11.82 -17.12
C VAL A 122 -5.28 -12.34 -18.45
N SER A 123 -6.60 -12.42 -18.55
CA SER A 123 -7.33 -12.89 -19.73
C SER A 123 -8.47 -11.94 -20.11
N PRO A 124 -8.96 -11.98 -21.35
CA PRO A 124 -10.15 -11.22 -21.77
C PRO A 124 -11.32 -11.35 -20.78
N GLY A 125 -11.98 -10.24 -20.47
CA GLY A 125 -13.06 -10.14 -19.49
C GLY A 125 -12.61 -9.95 -18.04
N ASN A 126 -11.30 -10.03 -17.74
CA ASN A 126 -10.81 -9.68 -16.41
C ASN A 126 -10.91 -8.16 -16.15
N ILE A 127 -11.11 -7.81 -14.87
CA ILE A 127 -11.23 -6.41 -14.45
C ILE A 127 -9.93 -5.97 -13.75
N ILE A 128 -9.37 -4.87 -14.22
CA ILE A 128 -8.20 -4.22 -13.63
C ILE A 128 -8.64 -2.89 -13.04
N PHE A 129 -8.30 -2.67 -11.78
CA PHE A 129 -8.53 -1.41 -11.09
C PHE A 129 -7.23 -0.63 -10.99
N LEU A 130 -7.27 0.66 -11.31
CA LEU A 130 -6.17 1.58 -11.09
C LEU A 130 -6.55 2.61 -10.03
N ASN A 131 -5.53 3.19 -9.39
CA ASN A 131 -5.68 4.30 -8.44
C ASN A 131 -6.68 3.98 -7.32
N ASP A 132 -6.39 2.91 -6.58
CA ASP A 132 -7.20 2.46 -5.43
C ASP A 132 -8.68 2.18 -5.76
N GLY A 133 -8.96 1.78 -7.01
CA GLY A 133 -10.32 1.44 -7.46
C GLY A 133 -11.06 2.58 -8.15
N ALA A 134 -10.47 3.78 -8.25
CA ALA A 134 -11.11 4.93 -8.88
C ALA A 134 -11.31 4.75 -10.39
N ILE A 135 -10.41 4.02 -11.06
CA ILE A 135 -10.49 3.73 -12.50
C ILE A 135 -10.71 2.23 -12.68
N LYS A 136 -11.63 1.87 -13.58
CA LYS A 136 -11.94 0.48 -13.93
C LYS A 136 -11.65 0.22 -15.39
N LEU A 137 -10.83 -0.79 -15.65
CA LEU A 137 -10.49 -1.27 -16.98
C LEU A 137 -11.02 -2.70 -17.15
N GLU A 138 -11.49 -3.03 -18.34
CA GLU A 138 -11.84 -4.39 -18.75
C GLU A 138 -10.86 -4.87 -19.81
N VAL A 139 -10.24 -6.03 -19.59
CA VAL A 139 -9.27 -6.62 -20.52
C VAL A 139 -10.00 -7.09 -21.77
N VAL A 140 -9.58 -6.59 -22.93
CA VAL A 140 -10.10 -6.98 -24.25
C VAL A 140 -9.24 -8.10 -24.85
N SER A 141 -7.92 -7.97 -24.76
CA SER A 141 -6.97 -8.95 -25.30
C SER A 141 -5.61 -8.82 -24.64
N THR A 142 -4.83 -9.89 -24.62
CA THR A 142 -3.46 -9.90 -24.10
C THR A 142 -2.47 -10.44 -25.13
N THR A 143 -1.23 -9.99 -24.99
CA THR A 143 -0.04 -10.54 -25.65
C THR A 143 1.02 -10.79 -24.58
N ASN A 144 2.19 -11.29 -24.96
CA ASN A 144 3.31 -11.48 -24.03
C ASN A 144 3.80 -10.18 -23.36
N SER A 145 3.44 -9.00 -23.88
CA SER A 145 3.91 -7.72 -23.36
C SER A 145 2.86 -6.65 -23.12
N GLU A 146 1.65 -6.83 -23.62
CA GLU A 146 0.61 -5.79 -23.64
C GLU A 146 -0.74 -6.38 -23.27
N ILE A 147 -1.50 -5.62 -22.49
CA ILE A 147 -2.87 -5.89 -22.08
C ILE A 147 -3.70 -4.74 -22.65
N ARG A 148 -4.46 -5.01 -23.70
CA ARG A 148 -5.39 -4.03 -24.27
C ARG A 148 -6.65 -4.05 -23.46
N CYS A 149 -7.07 -2.88 -22.99
CA CYS A 149 -8.23 -2.73 -22.14
C CYS A 149 -9.20 -1.70 -22.73
N LYS A 150 -10.46 -1.83 -22.32
CA LYS A 150 -11.48 -0.78 -22.45
C LYS A 150 -11.62 -0.07 -21.11
N VAL A 151 -11.66 1.26 -21.13
CA VAL A 151 -11.96 2.03 -19.92
C VAL A 151 -13.46 1.92 -19.64
N VAL A 152 -13.82 1.26 -18.54
CA VAL A 152 -15.21 1.07 -18.09
C VAL A 152 -15.64 2.19 -17.14
N VAL A 153 -14.73 2.65 -16.30
CA VAL A 153 -14.92 3.83 -15.44
C VAL A 153 -13.68 4.69 -15.60
N GLY A 154 -13.85 5.88 -16.18
CA GLY A 154 -12.79 6.84 -16.40
C GLY A 154 -12.34 7.55 -15.13
N GLY A 155 -11.26 8.33 -15.24
CA GLY A 155 -10.75 9.11 -14.12
C GLY A 155 -9.32 9.61 -14.32
N MET A 156 -8.82 10.29 -13.29
CA MET A 156 -7.47 10.85 -13.27
C MET A 156 -6.44 9.77 -12.88
N LEU A 157 -5.53 9.47 -13.80
CA LEU A 157 -4.37 8.61 -13.55
C LEU A 157 -3.12 9.48 -13.35
N ALA A 158 -2.55 9.43 -12.15
CA ALA A 158 -1.23 9.97 -11.88
C ALA A 158 -0.15 8.86 -11.95
N PRO A 159 1.16 9.19 -11.91
CA PRO A 159 2.23 8.19 -11.87
C PRO A 159 2.16 7.27 -10.65
N LYS A 160 2.75 6.07 -10.77
CA LYS A 160 3.00 5.13 -9.64
C LYS A 160 1.74 4.71 -8.86
N ARG A 161 0.61 4.58 -9.55
CA ARG A 161 -0.68 4.23 -8.91
C ARG A 161 -0.85 2.73 -8.79
N GLY A 162 -1.49 2.31 -7.70
CA GLY A 162 -1.76 0.91 -7.42
C GLY A 162 -2.61 0.27 -8.52
N VAL A 163 -2.26 -0.96 -8.88
CA VAL A 163 -2.99 -1.82 -9.82
C VAL A 163 -3.52 -3.01 -9.04
N ASN A 164 -4.83 -3.26 -9.11
CA ASN A 164 -5.48 -4.37 -8.42
C ASN A 164 -6.30 -5.22 -9.41
N ILE A 165 -6.18 -6.54 -9.33
CA ILE A 165 -6.86 -7.49 -10.22
C ILE A 165 -7.51 -8.58 -9.36
N PRO A 166 -8.71 -8.35 -8.79
CA PRO A 166 -9.29 -9.25 -7.79
C PRO A 166 -9.74 -10.61 -8.36
N SER A 167 -9.99 -10.70 -9.67
CA SER A 167 -10.48 -11.92 -10.32
C SER A 167 -9.36 -12.89 -10.75
N VAL A 168 -8.10 -12.55 -10.49
CA VAL A 168 -6.94 -13.29 -11.01
C VAL A 168 -6.02 -13.73 -9.87
N ARG A 169 -5.55 -14.99 -9.95
CA ARG A 169 -4.47 -15.47 -9.10
C ARG A 169 -3.14 -15.03 -9.70
N LEU A 170 -2.58 -13.96 -9.15
CA LEU A 170 -1.31 -13.43 -9.60
C LEU A 170 -0.16 -14.30 -9.06
N ASN A 171 0.77 -14.66 -9.93
CA ASN A 171 1.95 -15.41 -9.53
C ASN A 171 3.06 -14.46 -9.07
N VAL A 172 2.84 -13.79 -7.93
CA VAL A 172 3.81 -12.86 -7.35
C VAL A 172 4.38 -13.47 -6.07
N PRO A 173 5.70 -13.42 -5.84
CA PRO A 173 6.28 -13.85 -4.58
C PRO A 173 5.62 -13.09 -3.42
N SER A 174 5.33 -13.79 -2.32
CA SER A 174 4.68 -13.21 -1.14
C SER A 174 5.57 -12.22 -0.38
N ILE A 175 6.89 -12.30 -0.59
CA ILE A 175 7.91 -11.45 0.03
C ILE A 175 8.84 -10.99 -1.10
N THR A 176 9.08 -9.69 -1.19
CA THR A 176 10.03 -9.08 -2.13
C THR A 176 11.42 -8.93 -1.51
N ASP A 177 12.45 -8.65 -2.32
CA ASP A 177 13.80 -8.36 -1.82
C ASP A 177 13.83 -7.11 -0.91
N GLU A 178 12.95 -6.14 -1.21
CA GLU A 178 12.74 -4.97 -0.36
C GLU A 178 12.14 -5.38 1.00
N ASP A 179 11.12 -6.25 1.00
CA ASP A 179 10.53 -6.79 2.23
C ASP A 179 11.55 -7.58 3.05
N LEU A 180 12.44 -8.35 2.42
CA LEU A 180 13.53 -9.07 3.11
C LEU A 180 14.49 -8.08 3.79
N SER A 181 14.84 -6.99 3.11
CA SER A 181 15.68 -5.94 3.67
C SER A 181 15.01 -5.27 4.87
N HIS A 182 13.70 -5.00 4.78
CA HIS A 182 12.91 -4.46 5.87
C HIS A 182 12.88 -5.45 7.05
N LEU A 183 12.62 -6.73 6.81
CA LEU A 183 12.61 -7.78 7.84
C LEU A 183 13.95 -7.90 8.58
N LEU A 184 15.07 -7.74 7.88
CA LEU A 184 16.40 -7.79 8.49
C LEU A 184 16.69 -6.57 9.38
N PHE A 185 16.04 -5.43 9.12
CA PHE A 185 16.15 -4.25 9.97
C PHE A 185 15.40 -4.41 11.31
N GLY A 186 14.23 -5.07 11.28
CA GLY A 186 13.33 -5.21 12.43
C GLY A 186 13.79 -6.25 13.47
#